data_AF-A0A0D6KAB9-F1
#
_entry.id   AF-A0A0D6KAB9-F1
#
_cell.length_a   1.000
_cell.length_b   1.000
_cell.length_c   1.000
_cell.angle_alpha   90.00
_cell.angle_beta   90.00
_cell.angle_gamma   90.00
#
_symmetry.space_group_name_H-M   'P 1'
#
loop_
_entity.id
_entity.type
_entity.pdbx_description
1 polymer ?
#
loop_
_entity_poly.entity_id
_entity_poly.type
_entity_poly.pdbx_seq_one_letter_code
_entity_poly.pdbx_strand_id
1 'polypeptide(L)'
;MKAKIVIRKVENKFYVADIPGLKPNCHSLGNSIKKVLEDIYKQLAGTTFELNQSDLVTLNQEDNLLEIYIEPGQRYPVTELRTFEEYALQILEMLPGARAERTPDVIQINLGDFRDEKGIVVILTPEAIELRLPTLQWLGPHTPVASSKLWKRINLDNSKNFDIAQLIASAQEAQAQTFGVCKFCSQKLPSGWMSQQDVCQSCAEKHLGIVY
;
A
#
# COMPACT_ATOMS: atom_id res chain seq x y z
N MET A 1 1.77 -1.78 -18.45
CA MET A 1 2.76 -1.54 -19.54
C MET A 1 2.90 -0.04 -19.69
N LYS A 2 4.07 0.57 -19.42
CA LYS A 2 4.24 2.03 -19.59
C LYS A 2 4.29 2.35 -21.09
N ALA A 3 3.43 3.22 -21.57
CA ALA A 3 3.48 3.72 -22.95
C ALA A 3 3.97 5.16 -22.93
N LYS A 4 5.02 5.45 -23.72
CA LYS A 4 5.51 6.80 -23.96
C LYS A 4 4.72 7.39 -25.12
N ILE A 5 3.98 8.47 -24.88
CA ILE A 5 3.36 9.25 -25.97
C ILE A 5 4.27 10.42 -26.31
N VAL A 6 4.60 10.55 -27.59
CA VAL A 6 5.37 11.66 -28.14
C VAL A 6 4.42 12.56 -28.92
N ILE A 7 4.15 13.77 -28.44
CA ILE A 7 3.36 14.76 -29.17
C ILE A 7 4.27 15.79 -29.80
N ARG A 8 4.11 16.03 -31.10
CA ARG A 8 4.86 16.99 -31.91
C ARG A 8 3.91 18.00 -32.54
N LYS A 9 4.27 19.29 -32.52
CA LYS A 9 3.57 20.32 -33.30
C LYS A 9 4.09 20.30 -34.74
N VAL A 10 3.23 20.02 -35.72
CA VAL A 10 3.64 19.86 -37.13
C VAL A 10 3.40 21.13 -37.95
N GLU A 11 2.42 21.96 -37.55
CA GLU A 11 2.14 23.26 -38.15
C GLU A 11 1.54 24.22 -37.11
N ASN A 12 1.30 25.48 -37.46
CA ASN A 12 0.90 26.53 -36.50
C ASN A 12 -0.35 26.23 -35.67
N LYS A 13 -1.13 25.19 -36.02
CA LYS A 13 -2.34 24.77 -35.30
C LYS A 13 -2.52 23.26 -35.15
N PHE A 14 -1.56 22.42 -35.52
CA PHE A 14 -1.74 20.96 -35.53
C PHE A 14 -0.72 20.23 -34.67
N TYR A 15 -1.20 19.24 -33.93
CA TYR A 15 -0.42 18.34 -33.10
C TYR A 15 -0.58 16.93 -33.64
N VAL A 16 0.53 16.20 -33.70
CA VAL A 16 0.59 14.78 -34.02
C VAL A 16 1.09 14.05 -32.79
N ALA A 17 0.44 12.96 -32.40
CA ALA A 17 0.95 12.09 -31.36
C ALA A 17 1.23 10.69 -31.87
N ASP A 18 2.37 10.16 -31.41
CA ASP A 18 2.89 8.85 -31.76
C ASP A 18 3.18 8.06 -30.48
N ILE A 19 2.92 6.75 -30.51
CA ILE A 19 3.33 5.83 -29.44
C ILE A 19 4.40 4.89 -30.00
N PRO A 20 5.70 5.15 -29.75
CA PRO A 20 6.77 4.30 -30.24
C PRO A 20 6.61 2.87 -29.71
N GLY A 21 6.63 1.90 -30.62
CA GLY A 21 6.63 0.47 -30.28
C GLY A 21 5.26 -0.21 -30.22
N LEU A 22 4.14 0.51 -30.36
CA LEU A 22 2.82 -0.11 -30.50
C LEU A 22 2.49 -0.39 -31.98
N LYS A 23 2.25 -1.67 -32.33
CA LYS A 23 1.71 -2.06 -33.65
C LYS A 23 0.23 -2.46 -33.51
N PRO A 24 -0.66 -2.06 -34.45
CA PRO A 24 -0.40 -1.15 -35.57
C PRO A 24 -0.48 0.32 -35.12
N ASN A 25 0.62 1.06 -35.27
CA ASN A 25 0.72 2.51 -35.46
C ASN A 25 -0.49 3.36 -34.99
N CYS A 26 -0.62 3.53 -33.66
CA CYS A 26 -1.56 4.51 -33.09
C CYS A 26 -1.05 5.92 -33.38
N HIS A 27 -1.70 6.60 -34.32
CA HIS A 27 -1.44 7.99 -34.68
C HIS A 27 -2.73 8.79 -34.52
N SER A 28 -2.61 10.01 -34.02
CA SER A 28 -3.69 10.99 -34.05
C SER A 28 -3.19 12.36 -34.46
N LEU A 29 -4.01 13.08 -35.23
CA LEU A 29 -3.80 14.45 -35.68
C LEU A 29 -4.97 15.30 -35.20
N GLY A 30 -4.67 16.41 -34.51
CA GLY A 30 -5.71 17.27 -33.95
C GLY A 30 -5.25 18.71 -33.84
N ASN A 31 -6.24 19.62 -33.78
CA ASN A 31 -6.00 21.06 -33.65
C ASN A 31 -5.73 21.51 -32.21
N SER A 32 -5.74 20.57 -31.25
CA SER A 32 -5.38 20.77 -29.85
C SER A 32 -4.77 19.50 -29.30
N ILE A 33 -3.88 19.63 -28.31
CA ILE A 33 -3.29 18.49 -27.59
C ILE A 33 -4.39 17.61 -26.97
N LYS A 34 -5.44 18.23 -26.43
CA LYS A 34 -6.59 17.53 -25.83
C LYS A 34 -7.24 16.55 -26.82
N LYS A 35 -7.58 17.03 -28.03
CA LYS A 35 -8.22 16.20 -29.06
C LYS A 35 -7.33 15.04 -29.48
N VAL A 36 -6.03 15.30 -29.67
CA VAL A 36 -5.06 14.27 -30.04
C VAL A 36 -4.96 13.16 -29.00
N LEU A 37 -4.94 13.53 -27.72
CA LEU A 37 -4.91 12.57 -26.63
C LEU A 37 -6.22 11.77 -26.52
N GLU A 38 -7.39 12.41 -26.62
CA GLU A 38 -8.69 11.73 -26.63
C GLU A 38 -8.77 10.66 -27.73
N ASP A 39 -8.29 10.99 -28.92
CA ASP A 39 -8.29 10.07 -30.07
C ASP A 39 -7.32 8.90 -29.85
N ILE A 40 -6.13 9.13 -29.28
CA ILE A 40 -5.21 8.03 -28.91
C ILE A 40 -5.83 7.14 -27.83
N TYR A 41 -6.44 7.72 -26.79
CA TYR A 41 -7.07 6.95 -25.73
C TYR A 41 -8.19 6.06 -26.26
N LYS A 42 -9.03 6.57 -27.17
CA LYS A 42 -10.05 5.76 -27.85
C LYS A 42 -9.44 4.58 -28.62
N GLN A 43 -8.31 4.80 -29.30
CA GLN A 43 -7.60 3.74 -30.02
C GLN A 43 -7.02 2.68 -29.07
N LEU A 44 -6.55 3.07 -27.89
CA LEU A 44 -5.94 2.16 -26.91
C LEU A 44 -6.96 1.41 -26.03
N ALA A 45 -8.03 2.07 -25.60
CA ALA A 45 -8.92 1.60 -24.53
C ALA A 45 -10.32 1.18 -25.00
N GLY A 46 -10.69 1.43 -26.25
CA GLY A 46 -12.02 1.08 -26.79
C GLY A 46 -13.21 1.78 -26.10
N THR A 47 -12.96 2.76 -25.22
CA THR A 47 -13.98 3.51 -24.45
C THR A 47 -13.57 4.97 -24.26
N THR A 48 -14.56 5.85 -24.02
CA THR A 48 -14.40 7.30 -23.83
C THR A 48 -13.70 7.63 -22.51
N PHE A 49 -12.65 8.45 -22.57
CA PHE A 49 -11.88 8.95 -21.43
C PHE A 49 -11.99 10.48 -21.37
N GLU A 50 -12.22 11.05 -20.19
CA GLU A 50 -12.21 12.51 -19.97
C GLU A 50 -10.84 12.94 -19.42
N LEU A 51 -10.09 13.75 -20.20
CA LEU A 51 -8.83 14.34 -19.74
C LEU A 51 -9.10 15.52 -18.80
N ASN A 52 -8.51 15.48 -17.60
CA ASN A 52 -8.50 16.62 -16.69
C ASN A 52 -7.32 17.56 -17.02
N GLN A 53 -7.50 18.88 -16.81
CA GLN A 53 -6.46 19.88 -17.12
C GLN A 53 -5.14 19.65 -16.35
N SER A 54 -5.18 18.94 -15.22
CA SER A 54 -4.03 18.58 -14.40
C SER A 54 -3.13 17.50 -15.00
N ASP A 55 -3.59 16.75 -15.99
CA ASP A 55 -2.82 15.66 -16.64
C ASP A 55 -1.79 16.18 -17.65
N LEU A 56 -1.77 17.50 -17.87
CA LEU A 56 -0.92 18.20 -18.82
C LEU A 56 0.32 18.78 -18.12
N VAL A 57 1.25 17.94 -17.66
CA VAL A 57 2.47 18.43 -17.02
C VAL A 57 3.73 17.83 -17.64
N THR A 58 4.32 18.57 -18.58
CA THR A 58 5.64 19.22 -18.53
C THR A 58 6.01 19.51 -19.98
N LEU A 59 5.61 20.68 -20.49
CA LEU A 59 6.03 21.13 -21.82
C LEU A 59 7.49 21.57 -21.73
N ASN A 60 8.41 20.77 -22.26
CA ASN A 60 9.77 21.22 -22.48
C ASN A 60 9.74 22.19 -23.67
N GLN A 61 9.83 23.49 -23.40
CA GLN A 61 9.58 24.55 -24.40
C GLN A 61 10.62 24.56 -25.53
N GLU A 62 11.79 23.96 -25.32
CA GLU A 62 12.89 24.03 -26.28
C GLU A 62 12.71 23.11 -27.50
N ASP A 63 11.96 22.00 -27.37
CA ASP A 63 11.88 20.96 -28.42
C ASP A 63 10.48 20.74 -29.02
N ASN A 64 9.45 21.51 -28.61
CA ASN A 64 8.04 21.28 -28.99
C ASN A 64 7.56 19.84 -28.75
N LEU A 65 8.17 19.15 -27.79
CA LEU A 65 7.99 17.73 -27.54
C LEU A 65 7.37 17.53 -26.16
N LEU A 66 6.16 17.01 -26.12
CA LEU A 66 5.48 16.65 -24.87
C LEU A 66 5.57 15.14 -24.69
N GLU A 67 6.23 14.71 -23.62
CA GLU A 67 6.29 13.30 -23.22
C GLU A 67 5.23 13.05 -22.13
N ILE A 68 4.25 12.20 -22.43
CA ILE A 68 3.24 11.79 -21.45
C ILE A 68 3.43 10.30 -21.15
N TYR A 69 3.58 9.99 -19.87
CA TYR A 69 3.63 8.62 -19.36
C TYR A 69 2.25 8.23 -18.92
N ILE A 70 1.64 7.32 -19.66
CA ILE A 70 0.32 6.78 -19.32
C ILE A 70 0.55 5.37 -18.81
N GLU A 71 0.22 5.14 -17.55
CA GLU A 71 0.11 3.80 -17.00
C GLU A 71 -1.32 3.28 -17.28
N PRO A 72 -1.52 2.38 -18.26
CA PRO A 72 -2.83 1.81 -18.55
C PRO A 72 -3.28 1.03 -17.31
N GLY A 73 -4.31 1.55 -16.66
CA GLY A 73 -4.81 1.08 -15.37
C GLY A 73 -4.82 2.13 -14.26
N GLN A 74 -4.16 3.28 -14.42
CA GLN A 74 -4.32 4.39 -13.49
C GLN A 74 -5.70 5.03 -13.67
N ARG A 75 -6.62 4.70 -12.75
CA ARG A 75 -7.91 5.37 -12.61
C ARG A 75 -7.82 6.78 -12.02
N TYR A 76 -6.62 7.24 -11.62
CA TYR A 76 -6.47 8.49 -10.87
C TYR A 76 -5.21 9.26 -11.27
N PRO A 77 -5.31 10.57 -11.52
CA PRO A 77 -4.17 11.41 -11.84
C PRO A 77 -3.28 11.62 -10.62
N VAL A 78 -1.97 11.39 -10.78
CA VAL A 78 -0.95 11.41 -9.71
C VAL A 78 -0.30 12.78 -9.66
N THR A 79 -1.01 13.78 -9.12
CA THR A 79 -0.40 15.10 -8.87
C THR A 79 -0.33 15.46 -7.38
N GLU A 80 -1.11 14.81 -6.52
CA GLU A 80 -1.13 15.07 -5.07
C GLU A 80 -1.11 13.75 -4.28
N LEU A 81 -0.59 13.78 -3.05
CA LEU A 81 -0.68 12.65 -2.13
C LEU A 81 -2.16 12.38 -1.84
N ARG A 82 -2.58 11.13 -1.96
CA ARG A 82 -3.95 10.75 -1.57
C ARG A 82 -4.05 10.85 -0.04
N THR A 83 -5.23 11.13 0.48
CA THR A 83 -5.46 11.27 1.93
C THR A 83 -4.92 10.09 2.75
N PHE A 84 -5.06 8.85 2.25
CA PHE A 84 -4.51 7.68 2.95
C PHE A 84 -2.98 7.59 2.89
N GLU A 85 -2.33 8.22 1.92
CA GLU A 85 -0.87 8.34 1.85
C GLU A 85 -0.36 9.39 2.84
N GLU A 86 -1.11 10.47 3.08
CA GLU A 86 -0.83 11.44 4.15
C GLU A 86 -0.89 10.77 5.53
N TYR A 87 -1.93 9.95 5.77
CA TYR A 87 -2.01 9.15 6.99
C TYR A 87 -0.85 8.16 7.12
N ALA A 88 -0.40 7.54 6.03
CA ALA A 88 0.75 6.64 6.07
C ALA A 88 2.03 7.36 6.52
N LEU A 89 2.28 8.58 6.02
CA LEU A 89 3.42 9.41 6.45
C LEU A 89 3.32 9.75 7.94
N GLN A 90 2.17 10.20 8.40
CA GLN A 90 1.93 10.51 9.82
C GLN A 90 2.19 9.29 10.72
N ILE A 91 1.74 8.10 10.31
CA ILE A 91 1.96 6.86 11.06
C ILE A 91 3.43 6.47 11.08
N LEU A 92 4.16 6.64 9.97
CA LEU A 92 5.59 6.36 9.90
C LEU A 92 6.41 7.28 10.81
N GLU A 93 6.01 8.55 10.95
CA GLU A 93 6.62 9.47 11.91
C GLU A 93 6.40 9.01 13.37
N MET A 94 5.22 8.45 13.67
CA MET A 94 4.89 7.94 15.01
C MET A 94 5.53 6.59 15.34
N LEU A 95 5.93 5.81 14.32
CA LEU A 95 6.45 4.44 14.46
C LEU A 95 7.90 4.33 13.95
N PRO A 96 8.88 4.90 14.68
CA PRO A 96 10.27 4.85 14.25
C PRO A 96 10.76 3.40 14.13
N GLY A 97 11.35 3.07 12.98
CA GLY A 97 11.83 1.73 12.66
C GLY A 97 10.80 0.81 11.99
N ALA A 98 9.57 1.30 11.78
CA ALA A 98 8.58 0.57 10.99
C ALA A 98 9.01 0.44 9.52
N ARG A 99 8.60 -0.66 8.88
CA ARG A 99 8.82 -0.94 7.46
C ARG A 99 7.51 -0.74 6.70
N ALA A 100 7.54 0.00 5.62
CA ALA A 100 6.39 0.18 4.75
C ALA A 100 6.56 -0.61 3.44
N GLU A 101 5.49 -1.29 3.04
CA GLU A 101 5.32 -1.90 1.72
C GLU A 101 4.14 -1.22 1.03
N ARG A 102 4.31 -0.83 -0.24
CA ARG A 102 3.29 -0.08 -1.00
C ARG A 102 2.93 -0.81 -2.28
N THR A 103 1.63 -0.95 -2.50
CA THR A 103 1.00 -1.27 -3.78
C THR A 103 0.19 -0.04 -4.25
N PRO A 104 -0.45 -0.06 -5.44
CA PRO A 104 -1.26 1.07 -5.90
C PRO A 104 -2.38 1.47 -4.93
N ASP A 105 -3.03 0.50 -4.28
CA ASP A 105 -4.24 0.72 -3.49
C ASP A 105 -4.07 0.40 -2.01
N VAL A 106 -2.89 -0.07 -1.60
CA VAL A 106 -2.62 -0.49 -0.23
C VAL A 106 -1.23 -0.05 0.21
N ILE A 107 -1.13 0.52 1.40
CA ILE A 107 0.14 0.69 2.13
C ILE A 107 0.06 -0.15 3.40
N GLN A 108 1.01 -1.08 3.57
CA GLN A 108 1.16 -1.85 4.79
C GLN A 108 2.38 -1.35 5.56
N ILE A 109 2.19 -0.96 6.81
CA ILE A 109 3.25 -0.54 7.73
C ILE A 109 3.37 -1.60 8.83
N ASN A 110 4.57 -2.16 8.99
CA ASN A 110 4.86 -3.18 9.99
C ASN A 110 5.88 -2.63 10.99
N LEU A 111 5.55 -2.64 12.28
CA LEU A 111 6.51 -2.44 13.37
C LEU A 111 6.57 -3.72 14.19
N GLY A 112 7.78 -4.27 14.39
CA GLY A 112 7.96 -5.53 15.13
C GLY A 112 7.33 -6.75 14.44
N ASP A 113 7.39 -7.89 15.13
CA ASP A 113 6.70 -9.13 14.74
C ASP A 113 5.84 -9.65 15.90
N PHE A 114 5.36 -10.88 15.80
CA PHE A 114 4.55 -11.50 16.86
C PHE A 114 5.29 -11.67 18.19
N ARG A 115 6.61 -11.49 18.25
CA ARG A 115 7.42 -11.57 19.48
C ARG A 115 7.62 -10.20 20.14
N ASP A 116 7.23 -9.13 19.46
CA ASP A 116 7.33 -7.76 19.97
C ASP A 116 6.01 -7.34 20.64
N GLU A 117 6.09 -6.94 21.91
CA GLU A 117 4.94 -6.43 22.66
C GLU A 117 4.41 -5.10 22.12
N LYS A 118 5.25 -4.35 21.39
CA LYS A 118 4.86 -3.13 20.69
C LYS A 118 4.55 -3.38 19.22
N GLY A 119 4.52 -4.65 18.82
CA GLY A 119 4.29 -5.06 17.45
C GLY A 119 2.93 -4.60 16.95
N ILE A 120 2.88 -4.03 15.74
CA ILE A 120 1.65 -3.61 15.09
C ILE A 120 1.78 -3.72 13.57
N VAL A 121 0.70 -4.14 12.92
CA VAL A 121 0.55 -4.07 11.47
C VAL A 121 -0.57 -3.10 11.15
N VAL A 122 -0.27 -2.06 10.37
CA VAL A 122 -1.24 -1.09 9.88
C VAL A 122 -1.42 -1.29 8.38
N ILE A 123 -2.66 -1.46 7.94
CA ILE A 123 -3.00 -1.52 6.51
C ILE A 123 -3.84 -0.29 6.19
N LEU A 124 -3.36 0.52 5.26
CA LEU A 124 -4.05 1.71 4.77
C LEU A 124 -4.54 1.45 3.35
N THR A 125 -5.81 1.78 3.14
CA THR A 125 -6.51 1.76 1.86
C THR A 125 -7.18 3.12 1.65
N PRO A 126 -7.64 3.46 0.43
CA PRO A 126 -8.44 4.67 0.22
C PRO A 126 -9.66 4.76 1.14
N GLU A 127 -10.26 3.62 1.50
CA GLU A 127 -11.50 3.57 2.25
C GLU A 127 -11.30 3.47 3.77
N ALA A 128 -10.18 2.89 4.22
CA ALA A 128 -10.00 2.56 5.63
C ALA A 128 -8.55 2.43 6.10
N ILE A 129 -8.36 2.63 7.41
CA ILE A 129 -7.18 2.24 8.18
C ILE A 129 -7.53 1.00 9.01
N GLU A 130 -6.80 -0.08 8.83
CA GLU A 130 -6.89 -1.29 9.64
C GLU A 130 -5.67 -1.43 10.54
N LEU A 131 -5.92 -1.55 11.84
CA LEU A 131 -4.93 -1.85 12.86
C LEU A 131 -5.04 -3.33 13.21
N ARG A 132 -3.93 -4.05 13.09
CA ARG A 132 -3.85 -5.49 13.29
C ARG A 132 -2.74 -5.82 14.28
N LEU A 133 -3.01 -6.83 15.10
CA LEU A 133 -2.05 -7.36 16.08
C LEU A 133 -1.23 -8.46 15.41
N PRO A 134 0.11 -8.39 15.42
CA PRO A 134 0.96 -9.48 14.96
C PRO A 134 0.69 -10.74 15.77
N THR A 135 0.42 -11.85 15.08
CA THR A 135 0.13 -13.14 15.70
C THR A 135 0.98 -14.24 15.09
N LEU A 136 1.02 -15.38 15.77
CA LEU A 136 1.60 -16.61 15.27
C LEU A 136 0.49 -17.56 14.83
N GLN A 137 0.58 -18.11 13.62
CA GLN A 137 -0.23 -19.23 13.16
C GLN A 137 0.65 -20.45 12.90
N TRP A 138 0.06 -21.64 12.95
CA TRP A 138 0.76 -22.88 12.69
C TRP A 138 0.13 -23.58 11.49
N LEU A 139 0.91 -23.78 10.42
CA LEU A 139 0.49 -24.57 9.26
C LEU A 139 0.68 -26.08 9.47
N GLY A 140 1.35 -26.44 10.57
CA GLY A 140 1.61 -27.80 11.03
C GLY A 140 2.40 -27.73 12.35
N PRO A 141 2.71 -28.88 12.98
CA PRO A 141 3.38 -28.92 14.30
C PRO A 141 4.74 -28.22 14.36
N HIS A 142 5.40 -27.99 13.22
CA HIS A 142 6.75 -27.42 13.17
C HIS A 142 6.88 -26.16 12.32
N THR A 143 5.77 -25.63 11.83
CA THR A 143 5.80 -24.56 10.84
C THR A 143 5.03 -23.35 11.36
N PRO A 144 5.64 -22.59 12.29
CA PRO A 144 5.09 -21.31 12.69
C PRO A 144 5.20 -20.33 11.53
N VAL A 145 4.12 -19.62 11.26
CA VAL A 145 4.03 -18.59 10.23
C VAL A 145 3.54 -17.31 10.88
N ALA A 146 4.28 -16.22 10.64
CA ALA A 146 3.85 -14.90 11.08
C ALA A 146 2.54 -14.52 10.38
N SER A 147 1.58 -14.04 11.16
CA SER A 147 0.27 -13.62 10.71
C SER A 147 -0.13 -12.34 11.42
N SER A 148 -1.33 -11.85 11.15
CA SER A 148 -1.90 -10.74 11.90
C SER A 148 -3.41 -10.88 12.03
N LYS A 149 -3.94 -10.50 13.20
CA LYS A 149 -5.37 -10.50 13.47
C LYS A 149 -5.91 -9.07 13.45
N LEU A 150 -7.02 -8.84 12.74
CA LEU A 150 -7.70 -7.56 12.76
C LEU A 150 -8.12 -7.21 14.19
N TRP A 151 -7.73 -6.02 14.65
CA TRP A 151 -8.13 -5.49 15.96
C TRP A 151 -9.13 -4.36 15.82
N LYS A 152 -8.85 -3.39 14.94
CA LYS A 152 -9.75 -2.27 14.70
C LYS A 152 -9.66 -1.80 13.26
N ARG A 153 -10.80 -1.37 12.71
CA ARG A 153 -10.92 -0.76 11.39
C ARG A 153 -11.60 0.60 11.52
N ILE A 154 -11.07 1.59 10.82
CA ILE A 154 -11.58 2.97 10.80
C ILE A 154 -11.86 3.29 9.34
N ASN A 155 -13.12 3.60 9.01
CA ASN A 155 -13.51 3.99 7.65
C ASN A 155 -13.30 5.50 7.47
N LEU A 156 -12.46 5.89 6.51
CA LEU A 156 -12.02 7.28 6.31
C LEU A 156 -13.16 8.21 5.92
N ASP A 157 -14.14 7.73 5.12
CA ASP A 157 -15.28 8.53 4.66
C ASP A 157 -16.20 9.02 5.78
N ASN A 158 -16.28 8.26 6.87
CA ASN A 158 -17.25 8.49 7.95
C ASN A 158 -16.63 9.06 9.22
N SER A 159 -15.30 9.10 9.31
CA SER A 159 -14.60 9.44 10.54
C SER A 159 -14.10 10.88 10.51
N LYS A 160 -14.95 11.81 10.96
CA LYS A 160 -14.50 13.15 11.32
C LYS A 160 -13.84 13.07 12.70
N ASN A 161 -12.51 13.22 12.72
CA ASN A 161 -11.66 13.36 13.91
C ASN A 161 -11.45 12.09 14.74
N PHE A 162 -10.58 11.19 14.26
CA PHE A 162 -9.97 10.15 15.10
C PHE A 162 -8.52 10.52 15.41
N ASP A 163 -8.08 10.19 16.63
CA ASP A 163 -6.70 10.38 17.06
C ASP A 163 -5.87 9.13 16.74
N ILE A 164 -5.06 9.20 15.68
CA ILE A 164 -4.19 8.12 15.23
C ILE A 164 -3.17 7.71 16.29
N ALA A 165 -2.62 8.68 17.03
CA ALA A 165 -1.62 8.40 18.05
C ALA A 165 -2.25 7.58 19.19
N GLN A 166 -3.45 7.97 19.64
CA GLN A 166 -4.19 7.21 20.64
C GLN A 166 -4.52 5.80 20.15
N LEU A 167 -4.94 5.65 18.89
CA LEU A 167 -5.29 4.35 18.32
C LEU A 167 -4.09 3.40 18.23
N ILE A 168 -2.93 3.91 17.81
CA ILE A 168 -1.68 3.15 17.79
C ILE A 168 -1.28 2.74 19.20
N ALA A 169 -1.32 3.66 20.17
CA ALA A 169 -0.98 3.37 21.55
C ALA A 169 -1.89 2.28 22.14
N SER A 170 -3.21 2.37 21.91
CA SER A 170 -4.16 1.35 22.35
C SER A 170 -3.97 0.00 21.65
N ALA A 171 -3.57 -0.02 20.38
CA ALA A 171 -3.25 -1.26 19.68
C ALA A 171 -1.98 -1.93 20.26
N GLN A 172 -0.94 -1.15 20.57
CA GLN A 172 0.28 -1.65 21.21
C GLN A 172 0.02 -2.16 22.63
N GLU A 173 -0.81 -1.46 23.40
CA GLU A 173 -1.24 -1.94 24.71
C GLU A 173 -2.00 -3.27 24.59
N ALA A 174 -2.95 -3.36 23.64
CA ALA A 174 -3.67 -4.59 23.36
C ALA A 174 -2.71 -5.73 22.95
N GLN A 175 -1.67 -5.43 22.14
CA GLN A 175 -0.64 -6.40 21.79
C GLN A 175 0.10 -6.90 23.02
N ALA A 176 0.60 -6.01 23.87
CA ALA A 176 1.31 -6.37 25.09
C ALA A 176 0.46 -7.25 26.03
N GLN A 177 -0.85 -6.98 26.12
CA GLN A 177 -1.79 -7.80 26.90
C GLN A 177 -1.99 -9.22 26.34
N THR A 178 -1.63 -9.47 25.07
CA THR A 178 -1.68 -10.83 24.52
C THR A 178 -0.52 -11.72 24.99
N PHE A 179 0.49 -11.15 25.62
CA PHE A 179 1.66 -11.91 26.08
C PHE A 179 1.39 -12.58 27.42
N GLY A 180 1.63 -13.89 27.48
CA GLY A 180 1.71 -14.66 28.72
C GLY A 180 3.13 -14.64 29.31
N VAL A 181 3.29 -15.28 30.46
CA VAL A 181 4.61 -15.51 31.08
C VAL A 181 4.82 -17.01 31.26
N CYS A 182 5.96 -17.52 30.83
CA CYS A 182 6.28 -18.93 31.01
C CYS A 182 6.45 -19.29 32.49
N LYS A 183 5.74 -20.30 32.99
CA LYS A 183 5.86 -20.76 34.39
C LYS A 183 7.23 -21.36 34.74
N PHE A 184 8.05 -21.75 33.75
CA PHE A 184 9.35 -22.39 33.99
C PHE A 184 10.54 -21.44 33.84
N CYS A 185 10.58 -20.61 32.78
CA CYS A 185 11.70 -19.70 32.53
C CYS A 185 11.36 -18.21 32.74
N SER A 186 10.11 -17.89 33.07
CA SER A 186 9.60 -16.52 33.27
C SER A 186 9.76 -15.58 32.07
N GLN A 187 10.08 -16.10 30.88
CA GLN A 187 10.09 -15.32 29.65
C GLN A 187 8.67 -15.02 29.18
N LYS A 188 8.48 -13.86 28.55
CA LYS A 188 7.21 -13.49 27.93
C LYS A 188 6.96 -14.34 26.69
N LEU A 189 5.72 -14.81 26.53
CA LEU A 189 5.29 -15.68 25.45
C LEU A 189 4.21 -14.98 24.64
N PRO A 190 4.37 -14.86 23.32
CA PRO A 190 3.31 -14.28 22.51
C PRO A 190 2.12 -15.23 22.41
N SER A 191 0.94 -14.66 22.18
CA SER A 191 -0.26 -15.46 21.93
C SER A 191 -0.12 -16.33 20.68
N GLY A 192 -0.70 -17.54 20.74
CA GLY A 192 -0.63 -18.50 19.63
C GLY A 192 0.59 -19.42 19.63
N TRP A 193 1.39 -19.46 20.71
CA TRP A 193 2.31 -20.58 20.90
C TRP A 193 1.56 -21.91 20.97
N MET A 194 2.11 -22.94 20.33
CA MET A 194 1.45 -24.23 20.13
C MET A 194 1.20 -25.02 21.42
N SER A 195 2.01 -24.78 22.45
CA SER A 195 1.88 -25.40 23.78
C SER A 195 0.78 -24.76 24.64
N GLN A 196 0.69 -25.16 25.90
CA GLN A 196 -0.13 -24.49 26.90
C GLN A 196 0.20 -22.99 26.97
N GLN A 197 -0.81 -22.16 27.27
CA GLN A 197 -0.72 -20.68 27.31
C GLN A 197 0.37 -20.16 28.28
N ASP A 198 0.82 -20.98 29.23
CA ASP A 198 1.78 -20.63 30.27
C ASP A 198 3.14 -21.34 30.13
N VAL A 199 3.40 -22.07 29.03
CA VAL A 199 4.64 -22.83 28.85
C VAL A 199 5.27 -22.54 27.50
N CYS A 200 6.55 -22.20 27.50
CA CYS A 200 7.31 -22.00 26.27
C CYS A 200 7.64 -23.38 25.64
N GLN A 201 7.63 -23.54 24.31
CA GLN A 201 8.11 -24.68 23.52
C GLN A 201 9.40 -25.31 24.06
N SER A 202 10.45 -24.52 24.33
CA SER A 202 11.70 -25.06 24.88
C SER A 202 11.53 -25.66 26.28
N CYS A 203 10.66 -25.07 27.12
CA CYS A 203 10.33 -25.63 28.43
C CYS A 203 9.31 -26.77 28.36
N ALA A 204 8.44 -26.79 27.34
CA ALA A 204 7.51 -27.88 27.09
C ALA A 204 8.28 -29.16 26.74
N GLU A 205 9.27 -29.07 25.86
CA GLU A 205 10.16 -30.18 25.52
C GLU A 205 10.94 -30.66 26.76
N LYS A 206 11.58 -29.72 27.48
CA LYS A 206 12.45 -30.03 28.61
C LYS A 206 11.71 -30.56 29.86
N HIS A 207 10.56 -29.99 30.21
CA HIS A 207 9.88 -30.26 31.48
C HIS A 207 8.60 -31.09 31.34
N LEU A 208 7.95 -31.07 30.16
CA LEU A 208 6.70 -31.81 29.92
C LEU A 208 6.89 -33.02 28.99
N GLY A 209 8.09 -33.18 28.41
CA GLY A 209 8.37 -34.28 27.48
C GLY A 209 7.60 -34.19 26.17
N ILE A 210 7.11 -33.00 25.80
CA ILE A 210 6.37 -32.79 24.55
C ILE A 210 7.37 -32.68 23.40
N VAL A 211 7.32 -33.65 22.48
CA VAL A 211 8.03 -33.64 21.20
C VAL A 211 6.99 -33.40 20.12
N TYR A 212 7.24 -32.40 19.27
CA TYR A 212 6.33 -32.07 18.17
C TYR A 212 6.67 -32.88 16.92
#